data_AF-A0A919E7D0-F1
#
_entry.id   AF-A0A919E7D0-F1
#
_cell.length_a   1.000
_cell.length_b   1.000
_cell.length_c   1.000
_cell.angle_alpha   90.00
_cell.angle_beta   90.00
_cell.angle_gamma   90.00
#
_symmetry.space_group_name_H-M   'P 1'
#
loop_
_entity.id
_entity.type
_entity.pdbx_description
1 polymer ?
#
loop_
_entity_poly.entity_id
_entity_poly.type
_entity_poly.pdbx_seq_one_letter_code
_entity_poly.pdbx_strand_id
1 'polypeptide(L)'
;MRQPDADMTGRNLRFVLVADPGLPSEIARDLAPRLPEHLRRRIGRGIRWQVDTVTAPLVANEQVDVSDVAEIVGTHLEDGDWDIGVLLTDLPRRAERDPVSTEVDPEHRVALISLPALGSRRLRRRVRQAVVGAVRQLTAQDERPLDSLVGRPAPAEESNRERYVVPGLRGHVRLVLGMVRANRPWRLFTSLSRAMAGVFATAAVGFVNATTWQVATALGIPQLTLIAVLSTLALTAWVIIDHRLWERAGDLPGAHAPLYPYNLVTLLTIGLGVFFLYAALFVTLVAVSFLVVSPSVFGRIVHHAVDASDYLTLSWFVTSSSMIGGAFGTGLENAEEVRDAAYGQRHRRRQRQLTEARDRAR
;
A
#
# COMPACT_ATOMS: atom_id res chain seq x y z
N MET A 1 -19.01 -1.10 34.87
CA MET A 1 -17.62 -0.61 34.82
C MET A 1 -16.89 -1.39 35.90
N ARG A 2 -16.34 -2.57 35.56
CA ARG A 2 -15.55 -3.36 36.53
C ARG A 2 -14.23 -2.63 36.70
N GLN A 3 -13.81 -2.51 37.96
CA GLN A 3 -12.56 -1.90 38.37
C GLN A 3 -11.42 -2.72 37.75
N PRO A 4 -10.36 -2.09 37.18
CA PRO A 4 -9.16 -2.84 36.84
C PRO A 4 -8.69 -3.57 38.09
N ASP A 5 -8.20 -4.79 37.91
CA ASP A 5 -7.78 -5.67 38.99
C ASP A 5 -6.99 -4.87 40.04
N ALA A 6 -7.39 -4.98 41.32
CA ALA A 6 -6.83 -4.18 42.41
C ALA A 6 -5.30 -4.38 42.59
N ASP A 7 -4.75 -5.40 41.92
CA ASP A 7 -3.34 -5.78 41.91
C ASP A 7 -2.47 -5.01 40.89
N MET A 8 -3.06 -4.20 40.00
CA MET A 8 -2.32 -3.46 38.95
C MET A 8 -2.03 -1.99 39.29
N THR A 9 -2.66 -1.43 40.31
CA THR A 9 -2.45 -0.02 40.72
C THR A 9 -1.07 0.15 41.37
N GLY A 10 -0.19 0.93 40.71
CA GLY A 10 1.19 1.17 41.15
C GLY A 10 2.26 0.41 40.34
N ARG A 11 1.88 -0.52 39.45
CA ARG A 11 2.82 -1.25 38.58
C ARG A 11 3.33 -0.37 37.43
N ASN A 12 4.61 -0.54 37.10
CA ASN A 12 5.22 -0.01 35.88
C ASN A 12 5.11 -1.12 34.83
N LEU A 13 4.25 -0.94 33.81
CA LEU A 13 4.09 -1.90 32.73
C LEU A 13 4.89 -1.47 31.52
N ARG A 14 5.68 -2.39 30.98
CA ARG A 14 6.46 -2.19 29.76
C ARG A 14 5.70 -2.75 28.57
N PHE A 15 5.33 -1.84 27.68
CA PHE A 15 4.61 -2.10 26.45
C PHE A 15 5.55 -1.94 25.26
N VAL A 16 5.60 -2.95 24.38
CA VAL A 16 6.45 -2.91 23.19
C VAL A 16 5.60 -2.89 21.94
N LEU A 17 5.82 -1.87 21.12
CA LEU A 17 5.23 -1.74 19.81
C LEU A 17 6.23 -2.19 18.75
N VAL A 18 6.08 -3.42 18.28
CA VAL A 18 6.86 -3.95 17.16
C VAL A 18 6.17 -3.54 15.87
N ALA A 19 6.93 -3.15 14.86
CA ALA A 19 6.35 -2.71 13.60
C ALA A 19 7.18 -3.12 12.40
N ASP A 20 6.45 -3.44 11.34
CA ASP A 20 7.04 -3.74 10.05
C ASP A 20 7.77 -2.52 9.45
N PRO A 21 8.92 -2.71 8.77
CA PRO A 21 9.58 -1.62 8.05
C PRO A 21 8.64 -0.92 7.06
N GLY A 22 8.78 0.40 6.92
CA GLY A 22 7.92 1.22 6.06
C GLY A 22 6.78 1.88 6.84
N LEU A 23 5.56 1.86 6.27
CA LEU A 23 4.40 2.56 6.84
C LEU A 23 4.09 2.17 8.31
N PRO A 24 4.15 0.89 8.72
CA PRO A 24 3.91 0.52 10.12
C PRO A 24 4.92 1.13 11.08
N SER A 25 6.22 1.04 10.79
CA SER A 25 7.28 1.67 11.60
C SER A 25 7.18 3.21 11.66
N GLU A 26 6.74 3.87 10.59
CA GLU A 26 6.46 5.31 10.60
C GLU A 26 5.30 5.65 11.54
N ILE A 27 4.22 4.88 11.50
CA ILE A 27 3.06 5.08 12.38
C ILE A 27 3.42 4.76 13.83
N ALA A 28 4.19 3.70 14.08
CA ALA A 28 4.63 3.30 15.41
C ALA A 28 5.44 4.41 16.09
N ARG A 29 6.46 4.95 15.39
CA ARG A 29 7.30 6.05 15.88
C ARG A 29 6.48 7.30 16.19
N ASP A 30 5.51 7.65 15.36
CA ASP A 30 4.63 8.81 15.59
C ASP A 30 3.61 8.60 16.73
N LEU A 31 3.29 7.34 17.03
CA LEU A 31 2.26 6.96 18.00
C LEU A 31 2.85 6.77 19.40
N ALA A 32 4.03 6.15 19.50
CA ALA A 32 4.65 5.76 20.76
C ALA A 32 4.77 6.88 21.81
N PRO A 33 5.22 8.11 21.48
CA PRO A 33 5.33 9.19 22.47
C PRO A 33 3.98 9.60 23.07
N ARG A 34 2.88 9.32 22.36
CA ARG A 34 1.53 9.70 22.79
C ARG A 34 0.83 8.54 23.52
N LEU A 35 1.29 7.30 23.37
CA LEU A 35 0.60 6.12 23.89
C LEU A 35 0.47 6.10 25.42
N PRO A 36 1.50 6.44 26.23
CA PRO A 36 1.38 6.43 27.69
C PRO A 36 0.16 7.22 28.20
N GLU A 37 -0.05 8.41 27.65
CA GLU A 37 -1.18 9.27 28.03
C GLU A 37 -2.54 8.73 27.55
N HIS A 38 -2.58 8.02 26.42
CA HIS A 38 -3.80 7.40 25.94
C HIS A 38 -4.16 6.14 26.73
N LEU A 39 -3.18 5.33 27.12
CA LEU A 39 -3.35 4.12 27.91
C LEU A 39 -3.76 4.48 29.34
N ARG A 40 -3.07 5.42 29.99
CA ARG A 40 -3.40 5.92 31.33
C ARG A 40 -4.84 6.44 31.44
N ARG A 41 -5.31 7.16 30.41
CA ARG A 41 -6.68 7.70 30.39
C ARG A 41 -7.77 6.64 30.21
N ARG A 42 -7.46 5.48 29.62
CA ARG A 42 -8.48 4.48 29.24
C ARG A 42 -8.43 3.18 30.04
N ILE A 43 -7.27 2.78 30.55
CA ILE A 43 -7.07 1.47 31.19
C ILE A 43 -6.93 1.64 32.71
N GLY A 44 -6.20 2.66 33.17
CA GLY A 44 -6.08 2.96 34.59
C GLY A 44 -5.13 4.10 34.88
N ARG A 45 -5.53 5.02 35.76
CA ARG A 45 -4.71 6.18 36.13
C ARG A 45 -3.50 5.84 37.00
N GLY A 46 -3.53 4.68 37.67
CA GLY A 46 -2.48 4.19 38.56
C GLY A 46 -1.39 3.34 37.90
N ILE A 47 -1.46 3.10 36.59
CA ILE A 47 -0.46 2.31 35.85
C ILE A 47 0.51 3.28 35.18
N ARG A 48 1.82 3.09 35.41
CA ARG A 48 2.87 3.80 34.67
C ARG A 48 3.21 2.97 33.43
N TRP A 49 3.13 3.59 32.25
CA TRP A 49 3.37 2.93 30.98
C TRP A 49 4.72 3.36 30.42
N GLN A 50 5.63 2.41 30.26
CA GLN A 50 6.85 2.58 29.46
C GLN A 50 6.60 1.98 28.08
N VAL A 51 6.86 2.74 27.02
CA VAL A 51 6.55 2.34 25.65
C VAL A 51 7.81 2.34 24.81
N ASP A 52 8.22 1.15 24.39
CA ASP A 52 9.34 0.95 23.48
C ASP A 52 8.85 0.63 22.08
N THR A 53 9.61 1.01 21.06
CA THR A 53 9.31 0.69 19.66
C THR A 53 10.45 -0.07 19.02
N VAL A 54 10.12 -1.17 18.36
CA VAL A 54 11.09 -1.99 17.62
C VAL A 54 10.63 -2.09 16.16
N THR A 55 11.56 -1.91 15.23
CA THR A 55 11.28 -2.16 13.80
C THR A 55 11.86 -3.51 13.43
N ALA A 56 11.00 -4.49 13.16
CA ALA A 56 11.41 -5.85 12.85
C ALA A 56 10.57 -6.44 11.70
N PRO A 57 11.16 -7.27 10.81
CA PRO A 57 10.40 -8.10 9.86
C PRO A 57 9.47 -9.10 10.60
N LEU A 58 8.22 -9.32 10.17
CA LEU A 58 7.60 -10.63 10.44
C LEU A 58 8.31 -11.66 9.56
N VAL A 59 8.49 -12.85 10.09
CA VAL A 59 8.97 -14.03 9.35
C VAL A 59 8.05 -14.29 8.14
N ALA A 60 8.60 -14.88 7.07
CA ALA A 60 8.12 -14.85 5.69
C ALA A 60 6.71 -15.41 5.37
N ASN A 61 5.89 -15.76 6.37
CA ASN A 61 4.54 -16.30 6.15
C ASN A 61 3.47 -15.20 6.33
N GLU A 62 2.50 -15.10 5.43
CA GLU A 62 1.43 -14.08 5.53
C GLU A 62 0.41 -14.42 6.64
N GLN A 63 0.36 -15.69 7.02
CA GLN A 63 -0.51 -16.23 8.07
C GLN A 63 0.29 -16.68 9.31
N VAL A 64 1.35 -15.96 9.69
CA VAL A 64 2.09 -16.25 10.96
C VAL A 64 1.11 -16.39 12.12
N ASP A 65 1.31 -17.37 12.99
CA ASP A 65 0.49 -17.44 14.20
C ASP A 65 0.79 -16.24 15.11
N VAL A 66 -0.21 -15.71 15.80
CA VAL A 66 0.03 -14.60 16.74
C VAL A 66 0.91 -15.04 17.90
N SER A 67 0.96 -16.33 18.22
CA SER A 67 1.93 -16.87 19.19
C SER A 67 3.39 -16.63 18.78
N ASP A 68 3.71 -16.71 17.48
CA ASP A 68 5.08 -16.48 16.97
C ASP A 68 5.49 -15.00 17.11
N VAL A 69 4.52 -14.09 17.33
CA VAL A 69 4.82 -12.69 17.68
C VAL A 69 5.57 -12.62 19.00
N ALA A 70 5.26 -13.47 19.97
CA ALA A 70 5.97 -13.50 21.24
C ALA A 70 7.45 -13.90 21.04
N GLU A 71 7.73 -14.84 20.13
CA GLU A 71 9.10 -15.20 19.75
C GLU A 71 9.82 -14.03 19.07
N ILE A 72 9.16 -13.32 18.15
CA ILE A 72 9.73 -12.13 17.48
C ILE A 72 10.06 -11.05 18.51
N VAL A 73 9.13 -10.75 19.42
CA VAL A 73 9.30 -9.76 20.49
C VAL A 73 10.47 -10.18 21.40
N GLY A 74 10.52 -11.45 21.82
CA GLY A 74 11.58 -12.00 22.66
C GLY A 74 12.96 -11.99 22.01
N THR A 75 13.05 -12.22 20.70
CA THR A 75 14.34 -12.23 19.97
C THR A 75 14.95 -10.84 19.82
N HIS A 76 14.12 -9.79 19.80
CA HIS A 76 14.59 -8.40 19.58
C HIS A 76 14.71 -7.57 20.87
N LEU A 77 14.37 -8.14 22.02
CA LEU A 77 14.49 -7.49 23.32
C LEU A 77 15.39 -8.35 24.21
N GLU A 78 16.61 -7.88 24.43
CA GLU A 78 17.46 -8.41 25.49
C GLU A 78 16.75 -8.15 26.84
N ASP A 79 16.61 -9.22 27.63
CA ASP A 79 16.11 -9.29 29.02
C ASP A 79 14.64 -9.68 29.28
N GLY A 80 13.77 -9.92 28.29
CA GLY A 80 12.44 -10.52 28.54
C GLY A 80 11.51 -9.71 29.47
N ASP A 81 11.87 -8.47 29.81
CA ASP A 81 11.17 -7.62 30.79
C ASP A 81 10.02 -6.81 30.15
N TRP A 82 9.29 -7.43 29.21
CA TRP A 82 8.13 -6.82 28.57
C TRP A 82 6.85 -7.49 29.05
N ASP A 83 5.81 -6.70 29.31
CA ASP A 83 4.53 -7.22 29.79
C ASP A 83 3.55 -7.47 28.64
N ILE A 84 3.61 -6.63 27.60
CA ILE A 84 2.65 -6.62 26.49
C ILE A 84 3.36 -6.29 25.17
N GLY A 85 3.19 -7.15 24.16
CA GLY A 85 3.67 -6.92 22.81
C GLY A 85 2.54 -6.62 21.83
N VAL A 86 2.63 -5.54 21.04
CA VAL A 86 1.72 -5.31 19.91
C VAL A 86 2.51 -5.17 18.64
N LEU A 87 2.17 -5.98 17.63
CA LEU A 87 2.79 -5.98 16.33
C LEU A 87 1.90 -5.25 15.32
N LEU A 88 2.47 -4.26 14.63
CA LEU A 88 1.83 -3.55 13.51
C LEU A 88 2.35 -4.10 12.19
N THR A 89 1.46 -4.66 11.37
CA THR A 89 1.82 -5.23 10.07
C THR A 89 1.16 -4.54 8.88
N ASP A 90 1.90 -4.43 7.77
CA ASP A 90 1.37 -4.05 6.47
C ASP A 90 0.86 -5.26 5.66
N LEU A 91 0.98 -6.48 6.21
CA LEU A 91 0.43 -7.69 5.62
C LEU A 91 -1.08 -7.81 5.89
N PRO A 92 -1.86 -8.25 4.89
CA PRO A 92 -3.25 -8.61 5.12
C PRO A 92 -3.37 -9.84 6.00
N ARG A 93 -4.33 -9.81 6.93
CA ARG A 93 -4.72 -10.97 7.73
C ARG A 93 -6.12 -11.43 7.32
N ARG A 94 -6.36 -12.74 7.34
CA ARG A 94 -7.65 -13.33 7.01
C ARG A 94 -7.98 -14.45 7.99
N ALA A 95 -9.26 -14.53 8.34
CA ALA A 95 -9.87 -15.71 8.95
C ALA A 95 -10.86 -16.22 7.91
N GLU A 96 -10.60 -17.39 7.36
CA GLU A 96 -11.31 -17.93 6.19
C GLU A 96 -11.38 -16.93 5.01
N ARG A 97 -12.52 -16.27 4.83
CA ARG A 97 -12.79 -15.31 3.76
C ARG A 97 -12.80 -13.86 4.23
N ASP A 98 -12.81 -13.60 5.53
CA ASP A 98 -12.98 -12.26 6.06
C ASP A 98 -11.64 -11.61 6.47
N PRO A 99 -11.41 -10.33 6.11
CA PRO A 99 -10.25 -9.59 6.58
C PRO A 99 -10.22 -9.47 8.10
N VAL A 100 -9.09 -9.82 8.71
CA VAL A 100 -8.83 -9.68 10.14
C VAL A 100 -8.09 -8.37 10.38
N SER A 101 -8.62 -7.52 11.25
CA SER A 101 -7.97 -6.24 11.59
C SER A 101 -7.04 -6.35 12.79
N THR A 102 -7.44 -7.15 13.78
CA THR A 102 -6.75 -7.33 15.05
C THR A 102 -6.92 -8.78 15.46
N GLU A 103 -5.84 -9.38 15.94
CA GLU A 103 -5.83 -10.70 16.54
C GLU A 103 -5.09 -10.59 17.87
N VAL A 104 -5.68 -11.14 18.92
CA VAL A 104 -5.19 -11.01 20.30
C VAL A 104 -4.98 -12.41 20.86
N ASP A 105 -3.82 -12.61 21.47
CA ASP A 105 -3.46 -13.81 22.22
C ASP A 105 -3.25 -13.42 23.69
N PRO A 106 -4.27 -13.58 24.55
CA PRO A 106 -4.19 -13.27 25.97
C PRO A 106 -3.19 -14.15 26.74
N GLU A 107 -2.93 -15.37 26.29
CA GLU A 107 -2.03 -16.33 26.94
C GLU A 107 -0.58 -15.83 26.83
N HIS A 108 -0.18 -15.43 25.63
CA HIS A 108 1.16 -14.89 25.36
C HIS A 108 1.27 -13.37 25.57
N ARG A 109 0.17 -12.70 25.96
CA ARG A 109 0.07 -11.23 26.12
C ARG A 109 0.52 -10.44 24.89
N VAL A 110 0.20 -10.95 23.70
CA VAL A 110 0.54 -10.31 22.43
C VAL A 110 -0.68 -10.03 21.57
N ALA A 111 -0.57 -9.05 20.69
CA ALA A 111 -1.57 -8.81 19.66
C ALA A 111 -0.95 -8.40 18.32
N LEU A 112 -1.63 -8.74 17.24
CA LEU A 112 -1.27 -8.40 15.87
C LEU A 112 -2.33 -7.50 15.25
N ILE A 113 -1.91 -6.39 14.65
CA ILE A 113 -2.79 -5.42 14.00
C ILE A 113 -2.41 -5.29 12.52
N SER A 114 -3.33 -5.67 11.64
CA SER A 114 -3.20 -5.53 10.20
C SER A 114 -3.65 -4.14 9.75
N LEU A 115 -2.71 -3.28 9.35
CA LEU A 115 -3.00 -1.94 8.85
C LEU A 115 -3.92 -1.95 7.61
N PRO A 116 -3.75 -2.85 6.63
CA PRO A 116 -4.65 -2.92 5.48
C PRO A 116 -6.13 -3.06 5.88
N ALA A 117 -6.44 -3.92 6.85
CA ALA A 117 -7.81 -4.16 7.29
C ALA A 117 -8.41 -2.97 8.08
N LEU A 118 -7.56 -2.11 8.66
CA LEU A 118 -8.00 -0.83 9.24
C LEU A 118 -8.40 0.21 8.18
N GLY A 119 -7.94 0.04 6.94
CA GLY A 119 -8.30 0.89 5.79
C GLY A 119 -7.56 2.22 5.69
N SER A 120 -7.83 2.96 4.61
CA SER A 120 -7.10 4.19 4.27
C SER A 120 -7.57 5.45 5.03
N ARG A 121 -8.87 5.58 5.34
CA ARG A 121 -9.44 6.80 5.95
C ARG A 121 -9.17 6.85 7.45
N ARG A 122 -8.52 7.93 7.91
CA ARG A 122 -8.17 8.17 9.32
C ARG A 122 -7.33 7.03 9.93
N LEU A 123 -6.45 6.40 9.13
CA LEU A 123 -5.64 5.24 9.52
C LEU A 123 -4.94 5.45 10.87
N ARG A 124 -4.19 6.55 11.07
CA ARG A 124 -3.49 6.83 12.34
C ARG A 124 -4.42 6.82 13.56
N ARG A 125 -5.65 7.34 13.43
CA ARG A 125 -6.65 7.30 14.49
C ARG A 125 -7.14 5.87 14.75
N ARG A 126 -7.37 5.09 13.70
CA ARG A 126 -7.80 3.69 13.79
C ARG A 126 -6.71 2.79 14.37
N VAL A 127 -5.44 2.98 13.99
CA VAL A 127 -4.30 2.27 14.58
C VAL A 127 -4.22 2.55 16.07
N ARG A 128 -4.29 3.82 16.48
CA ARG A 128 -4.32 4.17 17.90
C ARG A 128 -5.49 3.51 18.65
N GLN A 129 -6.68 3.48 18.05
CA GLN A 129 -7.84 2.81 18.64
C GLN A 129 -7.63 1.29 18.74
N ALA A 130 -7.04 0.68 17.72
CA ALA A 130 -6.70 -0.75 17.68
C ALA A 130 -5.67 -1.11 18.75
N VAL A 131 -4.56 -0.37 18.83
CA VAL A 131 -3.50 -0.58 19.84
C VAL A 131 -4.07 -0.43 21.25
N VAL A 132 -4.79 0.66 21.55
CA VAL A 132 -5.35 0.87 22.89
C VAL A 132 -6.43 -0.15 23.23
N GLY A 133 -7.19 -0.60 22.24
CA GLY A 133 -8.19 -1.67 22.41
C GLY A 133 -7.53 -3.02 22.74
N ALA A 134 -6.52 -3.41 21.96
CA ALA A 134 -5.78 -4.65 22.17
C ALA A 134 -5.08 -4.66 23.54
N VAL A 135 -4.36 -3.58 23.91
CA VAL A 135 -3.70 -3.49 25.22
C VAL A 135 -4.72 -3.58 26.35
N ARG A 136 -5.91 -2.98 26.20
CA ARG A 136 -6.98 -3.09 27.20
C ARG A 136 -7.48 -4.51 27.36
N GLN A 137 -7.64 -5.24 26.26
CA GLN A 137 -8.06 -6.64 26.28
C GLN A 137 -7.02 -7.53 26.98
N LEU A 138 -5.74 -7.29 26.67
CA LEU A 138 -4.61 -8.01 27.28
C LEU A 138 -4.39 -7.67 28.77
N THR A 139 -4.84 -6.51 29.25
CA THR A 139 -4.70 -6.10 30.66
C THR A 139 -5.91 -6.40 31.53
N ALA A 140 -7.12 -6.27 31.00
CA ALA A 140 -8.34 -6.31 31.81
C ALA A 140 -9.00 -7.68 31.89
N GLN A 141 -8.55 -8.67 31.10
CA GLN A 141 -9.28 -9.93 30.89
C GLN A 141 -10.79 -9.70 30.69
N ASP A 142 -11.14 -8.60 30.02
CA ASP A 142 -12.52 -8.19 29.79
C ASP A 142 -13.09 -9.11 28.71
N GLU A 143 -14.00 -10.04 29.08
CA GLU A 143 -14.69 -10.95 28.15
C GLU A 143 -15.59 -10.22 27.12
N ARG A 144 -15.72 -8.90 27.22
CA ARG A 144 -16.62 -8.11 26.36
C ARG A 144 -15.86 -7.56 25.16
N PRO A 145 -16.25 -7.92 23.91
CA PRO A 145 -15.64 -7.38 22.71
C PRO A 145 -15.78 -5.86 22.67
N LEU A 146 -14.68 -5.18 22.34
CA LEU A 146 -14.60 -3.72 22.44
C LEU A 146 -15.10 -3.03 21.17
N ASP A 147 -16.08 -2.13 21.31
CA ASP A 147 -16.53 -1.19 20.25
C ASP A 147 -15.38 -0.33 19.67
N SER A 148 -14.23 -0.29 20.33
CA SER A 148 -13.04 0.44 19.86
C SER A 148 -12.23 -0.31 18.80
N LEU A 149 -12.40 -1.62 18.66
CA LEU A 149 -11.70 -2.42 17.66
C LEU A 149 -12.47 -2.42 16.34
N VAL A 150 -11.73 -2.42 15.22
CA VAL A 150 -12.34 -2.28 13.89
C VAL A 150 -12.77 -3.64 13.40
N GLY A 151 -14.02 -4.02 13.65
CA GLY A 151 -14.56 -5.31 13.21
C GLY A 151 -15.55 -5.86 14.21
N ARG A 152 -16.02 -7.07 13.95
CA ARG A 152 -16.77 -7.88 14.92
C ARG A 152 -15.86 -9.01 15.40
N PRO A 153 -15.97 -9.46 16.66
CA PRO A 153 -15.31 -10.68 17.08
C PRO A 153 -15.73 -11.82 16.16
N ALA A 154 -14.76 -12.60 15.69
CA ALA A 154 -15.01 -13.86 15.01
C ALA A 154 -15.64 -14.86 16.01
N PRO A 155 -16.37 -15.88 15.54
CA PRO A 155 -16.79 -16.98 16.41
C PRO A 155 -15.57 -17.54 17.14
N ALA A 156 -15.73 -17.86 18.43
CA ALA A 156 -14.65 -18.46 19.20
C ALA A 156 -14.23 -19.79 18.55
N GLU A 157 -12.99 -19.85 18.05
CA GLU A 157 -12.34 -21.11 17.67
C GLU A 157 -11.90 -21.84 18.96
N GLU A 158 -11.55 -23.13 18.88
CA GLU A 158 -11.10 -23.93 20.04
C GLU A 158 -9.83 -23.38 20.71
N SER A 159 -9.07 -22.50 20.03
CA SER A 159 -7.96 -21.76 20.64
C SER A 159 -8.47 -20.50 21.34
N ASN A 160 -7.94 -20.18 22.53
CA ASN A 160 -8.23 -19.00 23.36
C ASN A 160 -7.85 -17.63 22.72
N ARG A 161 -7.97 -17.51 21.40
CA ARG A 161 -7.52 -16.40 20.56
C ARG A 161 -8.71 -15.60 20.09
N GLU A 162 -8.59 -14.28 20.19
CA GLU A 162 -9.66 -13.38 19.81
C GLU A 162 -9.33 -12.65 18.51
N ARG A 163 -10.09 -12.94 17.45
CA ARG A 163 -9.95 -12.33 16.13
C ARG A 163 -11.05 -11.32 15.88
N TYR A 164 -10.72 -10.15 15.34
CA TYR A 164 -11.66 -9.13 14.93
C TYR A 164 -11.74 -9.06 13.40
N VAL A 165 -12.85 -9.53 12.84
CA VAL A 165 -13.09 -9.61 11.40
C VAL A 165 -13.93 -8.44 10.89
N VAL A 166 -13.70 -8.01 9.66
CA VAL A 166 -14.50 -6.98 8.98
C VAL A 166 -15.28 -7.63 7.85
N PRO A 167 -16.48 -8.17 8.10
CA PRO A 167 -17.18 -8.99 7.13
C PRO A 167 -17.71 -8.21 5.92
N GLY A 168 -17.82 -8.92 4.80
CA GLY A 168 -18.52 -8.47 3.59
C GLY A 168 -17.73 -7.52 2.67
N LEU A 169 -18.43 -6.97 1.67
CA LEU A 169 -17.84 -6.16 0.59
C LEU A 169 -17.08 -4.93 1.11
N ARG A 170 -17.60 -4.29 2.18
CA ARG A 170 -16.97 -3.11 2.80
C ARG A 170 -15.61 -3.44 3.42
N GLY A 171 -15.44 -4.64 3.98
CA GLY A 171 -14.15 -5.10 4.51
C GLY A 171 -13.13 -5.32 3.42
N HIS A 172 -13.54 -5.97 2.32
CA HIS A 172 -12.71 -6.24 1.17
C HIS A 172 -12.26 -4.95 0.46
N VAL A 173 -13.18 -4.02 0.17
CA VAL A 173 -12.84 -2.71 -0.42
C VAL A 173 -11.89 -1.92 0.48
N ARG A 174 -12.12 -1.98 1.80
CA ARG A 174 -11.25 -1.33 2.79
C ARG A 174 -9.86 -1.92 2.79
N LEU A 175 -9.76 -3.25 2.77
CA LEU A 175 -8.50 -3.98 2.72
C LEU A 175 -7.71 -3.60 1.47
N VAL A 176 -8.34 -3.67 0.30
CA VAL A 176 -7.76 -3.29 -1.00
C VAL A 176 -7.23 -1.85 -0.97
N LEU A 177 -8.06 -0.88 -0.56
CA LEU A 177 -7.63 0.52 -0.45
C LEU A 177 -6.50 0.72 0.58
N GLY A 178 -6.47 -0.08 1.64
CA GLY A 178 -5.40 -0.10 2.63
C GLY A 178 -4.08 -0.57 2.01
N MET A 179 -4.11 -1.67 1.25
CA MET A 179 -2.96 -2.20 0.54
C MET A 179 -2.44 -1.24 -0.54
N VAL A 180 -3.33 -0.68 -1.38
CA VAL A 180 -2.96 0.31 -2.43
C VAL A 180 -2.20 1.49 -1.82
N ARG A 181 -2.64 1.97 -0.65
CA ARG A 181 -1.97 3.08 0.04
C ARG A 181 -0.62 2.68 0.63
N ALA A 182 -0.53 1.45 1.17
CA ALA A 182 0.73 0.93 1.70
C ALA A 182 1.81 0.89 0.61
N ASN A 183 1.42 0.57 -0.64
CA ASN A 183 2.31 0.53 -1.81
C ASN A 183 2.73 1.90 -2.38
N ARG A 184 2.30 3.03 -1.80
CA ARG A 184 2.67 4.43 -2.20
C ARG A 184 2.87 4.60 -3.73
N PRO A 185 1.81 4.49 -4.55
CA PRO A 185 1.92 4.40 -6.02
C PRO A 185 2.67 5.54 -6.69
N TRP A 186 2.72 6.73 -6.09
CA TRP A 186 3.45 7.88 -6.64
C TRP A 186 4.97 7.72 -6.62
N ARG A 187 5.53 6.86 -5.78
CA ARG A 187 6.99 6.60 -5.76
C ARG A 187 7.49 5.84 -6.97
N LEU A 188 6.62 5.09 -7.66
CA LEU A 188 6.94 4.40 -8.91
C LEU A 188 7.46 5.37 -9.98
N PHE A 189 6.91 6.58 -10.05
CA PHE A 189 7.26 7.53 -11.12
C PHE A 189 8.59 8.24 -10.86
N THR A 190 8.98 8.40 -9.60
CA THR A 190 10.30 8.95 -9.26
C THR A 190 11.45 7.98 -9.57
N SER A 191 11.17 6.67 -9.66
CA SER A 191 12.16 5.64 -10.02
C SER A 191 12.20 5.33 -11.52
N LEU A 192 11.28 5.86 -12.34
CA LEU A 192 11.16 5.56 -13.77
C LEU A 192 11.82 6.64 -14.65
N SER A 193 13.02 7.09 -14.26
CA SER A 193 13.67 8.25 -14.89
C SER A 193 13.96 8.04 -16.39
N ARG A 194 14.28 6.81 -16.82
CA ARG A 194 14.58 6.49 -18.23
C ARG A 194 13.32 6.33 -19.06
N ALA A 195 12.27 5.76 -18.47
CA ALA A 195 10.94 5.72 -19.08
C ALA A 195 10.43 7.14 -19.38
N MET A 196 10.59 8.07 -18.44
CA MET A 196 10.23 9.47 -18.63
C MET A 196 11.01 10.12 -19.78
N ALA A 197 12.30 9.80 -19.95
CA ALA A 197 13.08 10.28 -21.10
C ALA A 197 12.49 9.81 -22.44
N GLY A 198 12.05 8.54 -22.54
CA GLY A 198 11.36 8.03 -23.72
C GLY A 198 10.02 8.73 -24.00
N VAL A 199 9.23 8.99 -22.94
CA VAL A 199 7.98 9.77 -23.03
C VAL A 199 8.27 11.17 -23.59
N PHE A 200 9.21 11.91 -23.01
CA PHE A 200 9.53 13.27 -23.44
C PHE A 200 10.13 13.33 -24.85
N ALA A 201 10.99 12.37 -25.22
CA ALA A 201 11.53 12.27 -26.57
C ALA A 201 10.40 12.07 -27.60
N THR A 202 9.44 11.18 -27.30
CA THR A 202 8.27 10.94 -28.15
C THR A 202 7.39 12.18 -28.25
N ALA A 203 7.18 12.88 -27.13
CA ALA A 203 6.40 14.13 -27.11
C ALA A 203 7.05 15.23 -27.95
N ALA A 204 8.37 15.39 -27.86
CA ALA A 204 9.13 16.37 -28.65
C ALA A 204 9.00 16.09 -30.15
N VAL A 205 9.14 14.83 -30.57
CA VAL A 205 8.91 14.43 -31.97
C VAL A 205 7.47 14.70 -32.39
N GLY A 206 6.49 14.41 -31.53
CA GLY A 206 5.08 14.67 -31.81
C GLY A 206 4.77 16.16 -32.02
N PHE A 207 5.38 17.04 -31.23
CA PHE A 207 5.18 18.48 -31.38
C PHE A 207 5.90 19.09 -32.57
N VAL A 208 6.99 18.51 -33.07
CA VAL A 208 7.71 19.08 -34.23
C VAL A 208 7.17 18.53 -35.56
N ASN A 209 6.38 17.45 -35.54
CA ASN A 209 5.91 16.78 -36.74
C ASN A 209 4.55 17.30 -37.22
N ALA A 210 4.51 17.88 -38.42
CA ALA A 210 3.29 18.39 -39.04
C ALA A 210 2.23 17.30 -39.26
N THR A 211 2.63 16.06 -39.58
CA THR A 211 1.70 14.94 -39.76
C THR A 211 0.99 14.61 -38.45
N THR A 212 1.69 14.72 -37.31
CA THR A 212 1.09 14.54 -35.98
C THR A 212 -0.02 15.57 -35.74
N TRP A 213 0.19 16.81 -36.16
CA TRP A 213 -0.78 17.88 -35.99
C TRP A 213 -2.04 17.63 -36.82
N GLN A 214 -1.87 17.25 -38.09
CA GLN A 214 -2.98 16.93 -38.99
C GLN A 214 -3.78 15.71 -38.53
N VAL A 215 -3.11 14.65 -38.08
CA VAL A 215 -3.80 13.45 -37.58
C VAL A 215 -4.54 13.77 -36.29
N ALA A 216 -3.93 14.52 -35.36
CA ALA A 216 -4.56 14.85 -34.09
C ALA A 216 -5.89 15.60 -34.29
N THR A 217 -5.90 16.65 -35.12
CA THR A 217 -7.10 17.47 -35.36
C THR A 217 -8.13 16.82 -36.29
N ALA A 218 -7.75 15.77 -37.02
CA ALA A 218 -8.70 14.95 -37.77
C ALA A 218 -9.48 13.95 -36.88
N LEU A 219 -9.03 13.70 -35.64
CA LEU A 219 -9.67 12.76 -34.72
C LEU A 219 -10.74 13.45 -33.88
N GLY A 220 -11.91 12.82 -33.78
CA GLY A 220 -12.95 13.23 -32.85
C GLY A 220 -12.66 12.81 -31.40
N ILE A 221 -13.43 13.37 -30.47
CA ILE A 221 -13.39 13.03 -29.05
C ILE A 221 -13.50 11.50 -28.79
N PRO A 222 -14.37 10.74 -29.48
CA PRO A 222 -14.46 9.29 -29.27
C PRO A 222 -13.17 8.55 -29.63
N GLN A 223 -12.49 8.94 -30.71
CA GLN A 223 -11.24 8.32 -31.11
C GLN A 223 -10.12 8.67 -30.12
N LEU A 224 -10.02 9.92 -29.69
CA LEU A 224 -9.02 10.36 -28.71
C LEU A 224 -9.19 9.67 -27.35
N THR A 225 -10.44 9.54 -26.88
CA THR A 225 -10.74 8.82 -25.64
C THR A 225 -10.39 7.35 -25.75
N LEU A 226 -10.70 6.69 -26.86
CA LEU A 226 -10.33 5.30 -27.10
C LEU A 226 -8.81 5.12 -27.11
N ILE A 227 -8.06 5.96 -27.82
CA ILE A 227 -6.60 5.89 -27.88
C ILE A 227 -5.99 6.12 -26.50
N ALA A 228 -6.50 7.06 -25.71
CA ALA A 228 -6.04 7.32 -24.35
C ALA A 228 -6.30 6.16 -23.38
N VAL A 229 -7.48 5.53 -23.48
CA VAL A 229 -7.79 4.32 -22.70
C VAL A 229 -6.86 3.19 -23.09
N LEU A 230 -6.68 2.94 -24.39
CA LEU A 230 -5.78 1.89 -24.89
C LEU A 230 -4.32 2.13 -24.49
N SER A 231 -3.82 3.37 -24.57
CA SER A 231 -2.45 3.70 -24.15
C SER A 231 -2.26 3.52 -22.64
N THR A 232 -3.26 3.89 -21.83
CA THR A 232 -3.22 3.73 -20.37
C THR A 232 -3.23 2.25 -19.99
N LEU A 233 -4.09 1.45 -20.63
CA LEU A 233 -4.16 0.00 -20.42
C LEU A 233 -2.87 -0.69 -20.88
N ALA A 234 -2.32 -0.29 -22.03
CA ALA A 234 -1.08 -0.84 -22.57
C ALA A 234 0.11 -0.58 -21.62
N LEU A 235 0.27 0.66 -21.13
CA LEU A 235 1.35 0.96 -20.18
C LEU A 235 1.14 0.25 -18.83
N THR A 236 -0.10 0.16 -18.36
CA THR A 236 -0.43 -0.59 -17.14
C THR A 236 -0.07 -2.07 -17.29
N ALA A 237 -0.48 -2.70 -18.39
CA ALA A 237 -0.16 -4.09 -18.70
C ALA A 237 1.35 -4.29 -18.86
N TRP A 238 2.03 -3.37 -19.53
CA TRP A 238 3.48 -3.40 -19.71
C TRP A 238 4.21 -3.40 -18.36
N VAL A 239 3.91 -2.45 -17.47
CA VAL A 239 4.53 -2.39 -16.13
C VAL A 239 4.28 -3.68 -15.35
N ILE A 240 3.07 -4.24 -15.42
CA ILE A 240 2.70 -5.48 -14.74
C ILE A 240 3.51 -6.68 -15.28
N ILE A 241 3.62 -6.82 -16.60
CA ILE A 241 4.30 -7.94 -17.25
C ILE A 241 5.81 -7.84 -17.04
N ASP A 242 6.39 -6.69 -17.36
CA ASP A 242 7.82 -6.43 -17.34
C ASP A 242 8.41 -6.64 -15.94
N HIS A 243 7.72 -6.13 -14.92
CA HIS A 243 8.18 -6.24 -13.53
C HIS A 243 7.69 -7.53 -12.84
N ARG A 244 7.07 -8.46 -13.57
CA ARG A 244 6.48 -9.71 -13.03
C ARG A 244 5.68 -9.45 -11.75
N LEU A 245 4.81 -8.45 -11.80
CA LEU A 245 4.01 -8.02 -10.65
C LEU A 245 2.77 -8.90 -10.44
N TRP A 246 2.49 -9.76 -11.41
CA TRP A 246 1.35 -10.68 -11.38
C TRP A 246 1.67 -11.92 -10.56
N GLU A 247 1.01 -12.07 -9.42
CA GLU A 247 1.18 -13.23 -8.55
C GLU A 247 0.39 -14.43 -9.09
N ARG A 248 1.05 -15.58 -9.17
CA ARG A 248 0.45 -16.85 -9.62
C ARG A 248 0.16 -17.75 -8.42
N ALA A 249 -0.84 -18.62 -8.58
CA ALA A 249 -1.32 -19.51 -7.51
C ALA A 249 -0.25 -20.41 -6.88
N GLY A 250 0.81 -20.73 -7.63
CA GLY A 250 1.93 -21.56 -7.14
C GLY A 250 2.92 -20.83 -6.23
N ASP A 251 2.84 -19.50 -6.11
CA ASP A 251 3.80 -18.69 -5.34
C ASP A 251 3.30 -18.36 -3.91
N LEU A 252 2.07 -18.74 -3.56
CA LEU A 252 1.44 -18.47 -2.26
C LEU A 252 1.50 -19.69 -1.33
N PRO A 253 1.96 -19.55 -0.07
CA PRO A 253 1.86 -20.62 0.92
C PRO A 253 0.40 -20.78 1.34
N GLY A 254 -0.22 -21.90 0.95
CA GLY A 254 -1.53 -22.31 1.44
C GLY A 254 -2.61 -22.48 0.36
N ALA A 255 -3.19 -23.67 0.30
CA ALA A 255 -4.17 -24.11 -0.71
C ALA A 255 -5.53 -23.36 -0.71
N HIS A 256 -5.72 -22.34 0.14
CA HIS A 256 -7.03 -21.73 0.39
C HIS A 256 -7.07 -20.20 0.27
N ALA A 257 -6.01 -19.53 -0.18
CA ALA A 257 -6.03 -18.08 -0.39
C ALA A 257 -6.71 -17.73 -1.73
N PRO A 258 -7.87 -17.03 -1.76
CA PRO A 258 -8.36 -16.49 -3.01
C PRO A 258 -7.34 -15.45 -3.51
N LEU A 259 -6.83 -15.67 -4.73
CA LEU A 259 -5.85 -14.87 -5.48
C LEU A 259 -6.36 -13.46 -5.81
N TYR A 260 -7.68 -13.30 -5.83
CA TYR A 260 -8.39 -12.15 -6.37
C TYR A 260 -7.99 -10.77 -5.78
N PRO A 261 -7.84 -10.58 -4.46
CA PRO A 261 -7.54 -9.25 -3.92
C PRO A 261 -6.11 -8.79 -4.21
N TYR A 262 -5.11 -9.68 -4.35
CA TYR A 262 -3.72 -9.27 -4.61
C TYR A 262 -3.54 -8.72 -6.03
N ASN A 263 -3.96 -9.48 -7.04
CA ASN A 263 -3.87 -9.03 -8.44
C ASN A 263 -4.79 -7.83 -8.72
N LEU A 264 -5.95 -7.74 -8.06
CA LEU A 264 -6.82 -6.57 -8.15
C LEU A 264 -6.17 -5.32 -7.52
N VAL A 265 -5.50 -5.46 -6.37
CA VAL A 265 -4.76 -4.38 -5.72
C VAL A 265 -3.61 -3.92 -6.58
N THR A 266 -2.83 -4.84 -7.13
CA THR A 266 -1.73 -4.53 -8.05
C THR A 266 -2.25 -3.76 -9.26
N LEU A 267 -3.32 -4.25 -9.90
CA LEU A 267 -3.96 -3.59 -11.04
C LEU A 267 -4.48 -2.19 -10.68
N LEU A 268 -5.18 -2.04 -9.56
CA LEU A 268 -5.73 -0.76 -9.11
C LEU A 268 -4.62 0.23 -8.74
N THR A 269 -3.56 -0.24 -8.05
CA THR A 269 -2.44 0.61 -7.61
C THR A 269 -1.69 1.15 -8.82
N ILE A 270 -1.31 0.26 -9.74
CA ILE A 270 -0.56 0.64 -10.94
C ILE A 270 -1.45 1.46 -11.87
N GLY A 271 -2.68 1.01 -12.13
CA GLY A 271 -3.61 1.72 -12.99
C GLY A 271 -3.91 3.14 -12.50
N LEU A 272 -4.11 3.32 -11.19
CA LEU A 272 -4.30 4.66 -10.59
C LEU A 272 -3.03 5.51 -10.73
N GLY A 273 -1.86 4.92 -10.51
CA GLY A 273 -0.59 5.60 -10.73
C GLY A 273 -0.44 6.07 -12.19
N VAL A 274 -0.63 5.15 -13.15
CA VAL A 274 -0.52 5.42 -14.58
C VAL A 274 -1.54 6.47 -15.03
N PHE A 275 -2.76 6.45 -14.48
CA PHE A 275 -3.76 7.50 -14.71
C PHE A 275 -3.28 8.88 -14.24
N PHE A 276 -2.74 8.99 -13.02
CA PHE A 276 -2.20 10.26 -12.53
C PHE A 276 -0.99 10.74 -13.34
N LEU A 277 -0.13 9.82 -13.77
CA LEU A 277 0.98 10.12 -14.68
C LEU A 277 0.44 10.69 -16.01
N TYR A 278 -0.53 10.01 -16.62
CA TYR A 278 -1.17 10.47 -17.86
C TYR A 278 -1.74 11.89 -17.69
N ALA A 279 -2.48 12.14 -16.62
CA ALA A 279 -3.09 13.44 -16.36
C ALA A 279 -2.03 14.55 -16.16
N ALA A 280 -0.97 14.27 -15.40
CA ALA A 280 0.12 15.22 -15.19
C ALA A 280 0.89 15.52 -16.49
N LEU A 281 1.16 14.49 -17.29
CA LEU A 281 1.79 14.62 -18.59
C LEU A 281 0.91 15.44 -19.53
N PHE A 282 -0.39 15.14 -19.61
CA PHE A 282 -1.35 15.87 -20.43
C PHE A 282 -1.36 17.36 -20.09
N VAL A 283 -1.49 17.72 -18.81
CA VAL A 283 -1.46 19.14 -18.38
C VAL A 283 -0.13 19.81 -18.76
N THR A 284 0.98 19.11 -18.58
CA THR A 284 2.31 19.62 -18.94
C THR A 284 2.43 19.85 -20.45
N LEU A 285 2.00 18.88 -21.26
CA LEU A 285 2.07 18.99 -22.72
C LEU A 285 1.11 20.03 -23.27
N VAL A 286 -0.06 20.23 -22.63
CA VAL A 286 -0.94 21.37 -22.96
C VAL A 286 -0.19 22.68 -22.73
N ALA A 287 0.44 22.88 -21.58
CA ALA A 287 1.21 24.10 -21.31
C ALA A 287 2.38 24.29 -22.30
N VAL A 288 3.10 23.22 -22.63
CA VAL A 288 4.17 23.23 -23.63
C VAL A 288 3.62 23.56 -25.03
N SER A 289 2.46 23.04 -25.39
CA SER A 289 1.84 23.30 -26.69
C SER A 289 1.56 24.79 -26.88
N PHE A 290 1.03 25.47 -25.86
CA PHE A 290 0.80 26.92 -25.90
C PHE A 290 2.09 27.74 -25.98
N LEU A 291 3.21 27.22 -25.46
CA LEU A 291 4.50 27.91 -25.47
C LEU A 291 5.27 27.71 -26.78
N VAL A 292 5.23 26.51 -27.35
CA VAL A 292 6.07 26.10 -28.48
C VAL A 292 5.33 26.21 -29.82
N VAL A 293 4.04 25.90 -29.85
CA VAL A 293 3.27 25.83 -31.09
C VAL A 293 2.67 27.20 -31.41
N SER A 294 3.16 27.82 -32.48
CA SER A 294 2.65 29.11 -32.94
C SER A 294 1.27 28.97 -33.63
N PRO A 295 0.26 29.79 -33.26
CA PRO A 295 -1.08 29.73 -33.86
C PRO A 295 -1.07 29.89 -35.39
N SER A 296 -0.17 30.73 -35.93
CA SER A 296 -0.09 30.99 -37.37
C SER A 296 0.54 29.82 -38.14
N VAL A 297 1.48 29.09 -37.53
CA VAL A 297 2.06 27.88 -38.14
C VAL A 297 1.05 26.74 -38.06
N PHE A 298 0.41 26.57 -36.91
CA PHE A 298 -0.57 25.51 -36.69
C PHE A 298 -1.78 25.65 -37.62
N GLY A 299 -2.34 26.86 -37.77
CA GLY A 299 -3.47 27.10 -38.68
C GLY A 299 -3.13 26.88 -40.15
N ARG A 300 -1.88 27.13 -40.55
CA ARG A 300 -1.42 26.81 -41.92
C ARG A 300 -1.31 25.32 -42.18
N ILE A 301 -0.93 24.52 -41.18
CA ILE A 301 -0.77 23.06 -41.31
C ILE A 301 -2.12 22.34 -41.33
N VAL A 302 -3.09 22.82 -40.54
CA VAL A 302 -4.42 22.18 -40.42
C VAL A 302 -5.48 22.83 -41.31
N HIS A 303 -5.17 23.95 -41.94
CA HIS A 303 -6.04 24.66 -42.89
C HIS A 303 -7.34 25.20 -42.29
N HIS A 304 -7.34 25.56 -41.00
CA HIS A 304 -8.43 26.31 -40.36
C HIS A 304 -7.89 27.28 -39.30
N ALA A 305 -8.76 28.17 -38.82
CA ALA A 305 -8.44 29.04 -37.69
C ALA A 305 -8.25 28.20 -36.43
N VAL A 306 -7.16 28.42 -35.71
CA VAL A 306 -6.81 27.63 -34.52
C VAL A 306 -7.47 28.22 -33.29
N ASP A 307 -8.10 27.37 -32.50
CA ASP A 307 -8.65 27.72 -31.19
C ASP A 307 -7.95 26.96 -30.06
N ALA A 308 -8.38 27.18 -28.81
CA ALA A 308 -7.80 26.49 -27.66
C ALA A 308 -8.07 24.96 -27.67
N SER A 309 -9.12 24.50 -28.33
CA SER A 309 -9.49 23.09 -28.41
C SER A 309 -8.53 22.30 -29.30
N ASP A 310 -7.93 22.94 -30.30
CA ASP A 310 -6.89 22.34 -31.15
C ASP A 310 -5.62 22.02 -30.35
N TYR A 311 -5.20 22.93 -29.46
CA TYR A 311 -4.07 22.67 -28.56
C TYR A 311 -4.35 21.53 -27.58
N LEU A 312 -5.58 21.46 -27.07
CA LEU A 312 -6.02 20.35 -26.21
C LEU A 312 -6.02 19.02 -26.98
N THR A 313 -6.54 19.01 -28.21
CA THR A 313 -6.61 17.83 -29.08
C THR A 313 -5.24 17.33 -29.48
N LEU A 314 -4.35 18.24 -29.89
CA LEU A 314 -2.95 17.94 -30.18
C LEU A 314 -2.24 17.35 -28.96
N SER A 315 -2.36 18.02 -27.81
CA SER A 315 -1.72 17.57 -26.57
C SER A 315 -2.28 16.23 -26.10
N TRP A 316 -3.59 15.98 -26.27
CA TRP A 316 -4.22 14.71 -25.93
C TRP A 316 -3.62 13.58 -26.78
N PHE A 317 -3.58 13.78 -28.10
CA PHE A 317 -3.02 12.81 -29.02
C PHE A 317 -1.54 12.53 -28.71
N VAL A 318 -0.72 13.58 -28.58
CA VAL A 318 0.71 13.47 -28.27
C VAL A 318 0.95 12.79 -26.92
N THR A 319 0.13 13.08 -25.90
CA THR A 319 0.21 12.42 -24.59
C THR A 319 0.01 10.91 -24.75
N SER A 320 -1.07 10.50 -25.45
CA SER A 320 -1.37 9.07 -25.64
C SER A 320 -0.29 8.33 -26.43
N SER A 321 0.26 8.95 -27.48
CA SER A 321 1.39 8.37 -28.24
C SER A 321 2.67 8.30 -27.39
N SER A 322 2.92 9.31 -26.55
CA SER A 322 4.11 9.36 -25.70
C SER A 322 4.10 8.30 -24.61
N MET A 323 2.93 7.90 -24.11
CA MET A 323 2.79 6.79 -23.16
C MET A 323 3.29 5.46 -23.75
N ILE A 324 3.12 5.26 -25.06
CA ILE A 324 3.66 4.10 -25.78
C ILE A 324 5.18 4.20 -25.89
N GLY A 325 5.71 5.38 -26.20
CA GLY A 325 7.16 5.65 -26.19
C GLY A 325 7.83 5.41 -24.83
N GLY A 326 7.13 5.75 -23.74
CA GLY A 326 7.57 5.45 -22.38
C GLY A 326 7.73 3.97 -22.08
N ALA A 327 6.83 3.12 -22.59
CA ALA A 327 6.93 1.67 -22.45
C ALA A 327 8.21 1.11 -23.12
N PHE A 328 8.61 1.64 -24.28
CA PHE A 328 9.90 1.26 -24.88
C PHE A 328 11.09 1.73 -24.03
N GLY A 329 11.00 2.89 -23.37
CA GLY A 329 12.03 3.39 -22.46
C GLY A 329 12.19 2.57 -21.17
N THR A 330 11.11 1.95 -20.68
CA THR A 330 11.18 1.10 -19.47
C THR A 330 11.97 -0.19 -19.64
N GLY A 331 12.17 -0.69 -20.86
CA GLY A 331 13.03 -1.86 -21.10
C GLY A 331 14.52 -1.63 -20.79
N LEU A 332 14.91 -0.37 -20.54
CA LEU A 332 16.25 0.04 -20.11
C LEU A 332 16.31 0.40 -18.62
N GLU A 333 15.20 0.24 -17.89
CA GLU A 333 15.13 0.57 -16.47
C GLU A 333 15.72 -0.57 -15.62
N ASN A 334 16.31 -0.21 -14.48
CA ASN A 334 16.81 -1.23 -13.57
C ASN A 334 15.61 -1.91 -12.88
N ALA A 335 15.37 -3.19 -13.21
CA ALA A 335 14.21 -3.95 -12.72
C ALA A 335 14.11 -3.96 -11.18
N GLU A 336 15.24 -3.80 -10.48
CA GLU A 336 15.30 -3.71 -9.02
C GLU A 336 14.77 -2.36 -8.46
N GLU A 337 15.01 -1.23 -9.15
CA GLU A 337 14.57 0.10 -8.68
C GLU A 337 13.06 0.30 -8.83
N VAL A 338 12.47 -0.21 -9.91
CA VAL A 338 11.02 -0.14 -10.12
C VAL A 338 10.29 -1.13 -9.22
N ARG A 339 10.84 -2.33 -9.02
CA ARG A 339 10.30 -3.29 -8.05
C ARG A 339 10.38 -2.74 -6.62
N ASP A 340 11.43 -2.00 -6.29
CA ASP A 340 11.63 -1.30 -5.02
C ASP A 340 10.60 -0.20 -4.75
N ALA A 341 10.05 0.40 -5.81
CA ALA A 341 9.01 1.42 -5.74
C ALA A 341 7.58 0.84 -5.82
N ALA A 342 7.41 -0.33 -6.47
CA ALA A 342 6.15 -1.06 -6.57
C ALA A 342 5.81 -1.85 -5.30
N TYR A 343 6.83 -2.41 -4.65
CA TYR A 343 6.71 -3.28 -3.49
C TYR A 343 7.51 -2.76 -2.30
N GLY A 344 6.95 -2.95 -1.09
CA GLY A 344 7.64 -2.66 0.16
C GLY A 344 8.93 -3.49 0.34
N GLN A 345 9.81 -3.05 1.26
CA GLN A 345 11.12 -3.67 1.54
C GLN A 345 11.09 -5.17 1.87
N ARG A 346 9.91 -5.75 2.11
CA ARG A 346 9.71 -7.16 2.50
C ARG A 346 9.71 -8.14 1.34
N HIS A 347 9.17 -7.75 0.17
CA HIS A 347 9.26 -8.60 -1.03
C HIS A 347 10.74 -8.81 -1.42
N ARG A 348 11.61 -7.82 -1.15
CA ARG A 348 13.08 -7.93 -1.31
C ARG A 348 13.68 -9.03 -0.44
N ARG A 349 13.28 -9.13 0.83
CA ARG A 349 13.79 -10.18 1.75
C ARG A 349 13.29 -11.56 1.36
N ARG A 350 12.02 -11.70 0.98
CA ARG A 350 11.45 -12.97 0.52
C ARG A 350 12.09 -13.44 -0.78
N GLN A 351 12.27 -12.56 -1.77
CA GLN A 351 12.94 -12.94 -3.01
C GLN A 351 14.43 -13.24 -2.80
N ARG A 352 15.15 -12.46 -1.99
CA ARG A 352 16.55 -12.79 -1.65
C ARG A 352 16.67 -14.15 -0.97
N GLN A 353 15.79 -14.45 -0.01
CA GLN A 353 15.76 -15.77 0.64
C GLN A 353 15.42 -16.90 -0.33
N LEU A 354 14.50 -16.68 -1.28
CA LEU A 354 14.15 -17.66 -2.31
C LEU A 354 15.29 -17.86 -3.32
N THR A 355 15.99 -16.79 -3.71
CA THR A 355 17.16 -16.85 -4.59
C THR A 355 18.32 -17.54 -3.88
N GLU A 356 18.63 -17.18 -2.62
CA GLU A 356 19.64 -17.84 -1.81
C GLU A 356 19.32 -19.32 -1.53
N ALA A 357 18.05 -19.66 -1.29
CA ALA A 357 17.63 -21.05 -1.13
C ALA A 357 17.79 -21.84 -2.44
N ARG A 358 17.54 -21.21 -3.59
CA ARG A 358 17.72 -21.81 -4.92
C ARG A 358 19.19 -21.96 -5.30
N ASP A 359 20.04 -21.01 -4.90
CA ASP A 359 21.49 -21.06 -5.12
C ASP A 359 22.18 -22.05 -4.17
N ARG A 360 21.63 -22.29 -2.98
CA ARG A 360 22.07 -23.39 -2.09
C ARG A 360 21.60 -24.77 -2.55
N ALA A 361 20.60 -24.83 -3.40
CA ALA A 361 20.06 -26.06 -3.97
C ALA A 361 20.65 -26.42 -5.35
N ARG A 362 21.55 -25.58 -5.87
CA ARG A 362 22.39 -25.83 -7.05
C ARG A 362 23.81 -26.12 -6.59
#